data_AF-A0A383UN51-F1
#
_entry.id   AF-A0A383UN51-F1
#
_cell.length_a   1.000
_cell.length_b   1.000
_cell.length_c   1.000
_cell.angle_alpha   90.00
_cell.angle_beta   90.00
_cell.angle_gamma   90.00
#
_symmetry.space_group_name_H-M   'P 1'
#
loop_
_entity.id
_entity.type
_entity.pdbx_description
1 polymer ?
#
loop_
_entity_poly.entity_id
_entity_poly.type
_entity_poly.pdbx_seq_one_letter_code
_entity_poly.pdbx_strand_id
1 'polypeptide(L)' 'MENGLSSPEFDLSSNIAAGDTRRGLDDNSKREIQGIMKSRRVNFDEARRIFTEGCFAKNDISSDGLPRDPKFVCFS' A
#
# COMPACT_ATOMS: atom_id res chain seq x y z
N MET A 1 -19.20 -3.40 6.28
CA MET A 1 -18.01 -4.24 6.45
C MET A 1 -17.23 -4.16 5.15
N GLU A 2 -16.08 -3.50 5.20
CA GLU A 2 -15.28 -3.02 4.09
C GLU A 2 -14.68 -4.10 3.17
N ASN A 3 -15.50 -4.83 2.41
CA ASN A 3 -15.12 -5.52 1.15
C ASN A 3 -13.79 -6.31 1.09
N GLY A 4 -13.27 -6.80 2.22
CA GLY A 4 -11.97 -7.49 2.33
C GLY A 4 -10.74 -6.58 2.24
N LEU A 5 -10.86 -5.28 2.54
CA LEU A 5 -9.77 -4.28 2.49
C LEU A 5 -9.22 -3.92 3.88
N SER A 6 -9.37 -4.82 4.85
CA SER A 6 -8.85 -4.65 6.21
C SER A 6 -8.24 -5.96 6.71
N SER A 7 -7.26 -5.83 7.59
CA SER A 7 -6.52 -6.92 8.23
C SER A 7 -6.41 -6.64 9.75
N PRO A 8 -6.06 -7.63 10.59
CA PRO A 8 -5.79 -7.39 12.01
C PRO A 8 -4.72 -6.30 12.26
N GLU A 9 -3.72 -6.21 11.38
CA GLU A 9 -2.66 -5.20 11.43
C GLU A 9 -3.04 -3.88 10.74
N PHE A 10 -4.18 -3.85 10.04
CA PHE A 10 -4.66 -2.70 9.29
C PHE A 10 -6.17 -2.56 9.49
N ASP A 11 -6.54 -2.05 10.67
CA ASP A 11 -7.91 -1.69 11.02
C ASP A 11 -8.03 -0.15 11.12
N LEU A 12 -8.93 0.43 10.32
CA LEU A 12 -9.19 1.87 10.33
C LEU A 12 -10.44 2.22 11.14
N SER A 13 -11.16 1.23 11.67
CA SER A 13 -12.46 1.43 12.32
C SER A 13 -12.36 2.38 13.51
N SER A 14 -11.33 2.22 14.35
CA SER A 14 -11.09 3.05 15.53
C SER A 14 -10.77 4.50 15.16
N ASN A 15 -9.98 4.73 14.10
CA ASN A 15 -9.58 6.07 13.68
C ASN A 15 -10.77 6.82 13.05
N ILE A 16 -11.57 6.13 12.25
CA ILE A 16 -12.79 6.70 11.67
C ILE A 16 -13.80 7.05 12.77
N ALA A 17 -13.96 6.18 13.77
CA ALA A 17 -14.82 6.43 14.93
C ALA A 17 -14.34 7.63 15.77
N ALA A 18 -13.03 7.85 15.84
CA ALA A 18 -12.42 9.02 16.49
C ALA A 18 -12.51 10.32 15.67
N GLY A 19 -13.11 10.28 14.47
CA GLY A 19 -13.28 11.45 13.60
C GLY A 19 -12.02 11.83 12.82
N ASP A 20 -11.08 10.89 12.62
CA ASP A 20 -9.91 11.13 11.79
C ASP A 20 -10.32 11.41 10.33
N THR A 21 -9.90 12.55 9.81
CA THR A 21 -10.25 13.04 8.46
C THR A 21 -9.32 12.51 7.37
N ARG A 22 -8.21 11.85 7.74
CA ARG A 22 -7.28 11.24 6.79
C ARG A 22 -7.99 10.10 6.08
N ARG A 23 -8.27 10.31 4.81
CA ARG A 23 -8.84 9.27 3.95
C ARG A 23 -7.74 8.22 3.76
N GLY A 24 -7.99 6.99 4.19
CA GLY A 24 -7.04 5.88 4.12
C GLY A 24 -6.64 5.54 2.67
N LEU A 25 -7.05 4.37 2.16
CA LEU A 25 -6.80 4.05 0.76
C LEU A 25 -7.73 4.84 -0.17
N ASP A 26 -7.16 5.54 -1.16
CA ASP A 26 -7.90 6.12 -2.28
C ASP A 26 -8.61 5.05 -3.12
N ASP A 27 -9.69 5.42 -3.80
CA ASP A 27 -10.52 4.49 -4.60
C ASP A 27 -9.74 3.77 -5.70
N ASN A 28 -8.75 4.44 -6.32
CA ASN A 28 -7.91 3.81 -7.32
C ASN A 28 -7.05 2.69 -6.71
N SER A 29 -6.39 2.98 -5.59
CA SER A 29 -5.56 2.02 -4.86
C SER A 29 -6.37 0.81 -4.38
N LYS A 30 -7.60 1.04 -3.90
CA LYS A 30 -8.52 -0.06 -3.52
C LYS A 30 -8.82 -1.00 -4.69
N ARG A 31 -9.07 -0.45 -5.88
CA ARG A 31 -9.36 -1.24 -7.08
C ARG A 31 -8.14 -2.04 -7.54
N GLU A 32 -6.95 -1.45 -7.49
CA GLU A 32 -5.69 -2.13 -7.84
C GLU A 32 -5.41 -3.29 -6.86
N ILE A 33 -5.53 -3.04 -5.55
CA ILE A 33 -5.35 -4.07 -4.51
C ILE A 33 -6.35 -5.22 -4.70
N GLN A 34 -7.63 -4.93 -4.93
CA GLN A 34 -8.63 -5.97 -5.22
C GLN A 34 -8.29 -6.77 -6.49
N GLY A 35 -7.72 -6.11 -7.51
CA GLY A 35 -7.23 -6.77 -8.71
C GLY A 35 -6.09 -7.75 -8.41
N ILE A 36 -5.11 -7.33 -7.58
CA ILE A 36 -3.99 -8.17 -7.15
C ILE A 36 -4.48 -9.37 -6.32
N MET A 37 -5.40 -9.14 -5.37
CA MET A 37 -6.01 -10.21 -4.58
C MET A 37 -6.65 -11.28 -5.47
N LYS A 38 -7.43 -10.86 -6.49
CA LYS A 38 -8.10 -11.78 -7.41
C LYS A 38 -7.13 -12.51 -8.34
N SER A 39 -6.16 -11.78 -8.88
CA SER A 39 -5.20 -12.31 -9.87
C SER A 39 -4.20 -13.28 -9.23
N ARG A 40 -3.65 -12.92 -8.07
CA ARG A 40 -2.62 -13.71 -7.38
C ARG A 40 -3.17 -14.62 -6.29
N ARG A 41 -4.48 -14.56 -5.99
CA ARG A 41 -5.15 -15.30 -4.93
C ARG A 41 -4.47 -15.12 -3.55
N VAL A 42 -4.06 -13.90 -3.27
CA VAL A 42 -3.41 -13.52 -2.00
C VAL A 42 -4.38 -12.76 -1.09
N ASN A 43 -4.03 -12.67 0.20
CA ASN A 43 -4.79 -11.90 1.18
C ASN A 43 -4.59 -10.37 0.98
N PHE A 44 -5.34 -9.57 1.75
CA PHE A 44 -5.29 -8.12 1.64
C PHE A 44 -3.90 -7.55 1.94
N ASP A 45 -3.24 -8.03 2.99
CA ASP A 45 -1.96 -7.46 3.39
C ASP A 45 -0.86 -7.73 2.34
N GLU A 46 -0.80 -8.94 1.80
CA GLU A 46 0.13 -9.28 0.74
C GLU A 46 -0.19 -8.52 -0.56
N ALA A 47 -1.48 -8.37 -0.91
CA ALA A 47 -1.87 -7.55 -2.05
C ALA A 47 -1.47 -6.07 -1.88
N ARG A 48 -1.63 -5.52 -0.67
CA ARG A 48 -1.23 -4.15 -0.31
C ARG A 48 0.29 -3.99 -0.38
N ARG A 49 1.07 -4.98 0.08
CA ARG A 49 2.53 -5.02 -0.03
C ARG A 49 2.97 -4.94 -1.49
N ILE A 50 2.45 -5.84 -2.34
CA ILE A 50 2.75 -5.89 -3.77
C ILE A 50 2.38 -4.58 -4.47
N PHE A 51 1.23 -4.00 -4.15
CA PHE A 51 0.82 -2.70 -4.69
C PHE A 51 1.83 -1.60 -4.32
N THR A 52 2.23 -1.55 -3.06
CA THR A 52 3.17 -0.54 -2.53
C THR A 52 4.56 -0.69 -3.17
N GLU A 53 5.07 -1.93 -3.27
CA GLU A 53 6.31 -2.25 -3.98
C GLU A 53 6.25 -1.82 -5.45
N GLY A 54 5.11 -2.04 -6.12
CA GLY A 54 4.86 -1.58 -7.48
C GLY A 54 4.85 -0.06 -7.62
N CYS A 55 4.28 0.66 -6.65
CA CYS A 55 4.32 2.12 -6.60
C CYS A 55 5.77 2.62 -6.44
N PHE A 56 6.58 2.02 -5.58
CA PHE A 56 7.98 2.39 -5.44
C PHE A 56 8.76 2.17 -6.74
N ALA A 57 8.59 1.00 -7.37
CA ALA A 57 9.26 0.71 -8.64
C ALA A 57 8.85 1.69 -9.76
N LYS A 58 7.56 2.11 -9.81
CA LYS A 58 7.07 3.12 -10.77
C LYS A 58 7.65 4.52 -10.54
N ASN A 59 8.14 4.80 -9.33
CA ASN A 59 8.72 6.09 -8.94
C ASN A 59 10.26 6.04 -8.84
N ASP A 60 10.92 5.07 -9.48
CA ASP A 60 12.38 4.88 -9.45
C ASP A 60 12.98 4.71 -8.04
N ILE A 61 12.17 4.17 -7.12
CA ILE A 61 12.60 3.76 -5.79
C ILE A 61 12.88 2.26 -5.83
N SER A 62 14.12 1.87 -5.53
CA SER A 62 14.50 0.47 -5.43
C SER A 62 13.77 -0.23 -4.27
N SER A 63 13.69 -1.56 -4.33
CA SER A 63 13.15 -2.40 -3.24
C SER A 63 13.86 -2.19 -1.89
N ASP A 64 15.08 -1.66 -1.93
CA ASP A 64 15.88 -1.27 -0.76
C ASP A 64 15.45 0.08 -0.14
N GLY A 65 14.46 0.76 -0.74
CA GLY A 65 13.98 2.09 -0.34
C GLY A 65 14.84 3.25 -0.84
N LEU A 66 15.97 2.97 -1.50
CA LEU A 66 16.87 3.98 -2.03
C LEU A 66 16.46 4.43 -3.45
N PRO A 67 16.59 5.73 -3.77
CA PRO A 67 16.46 6.21 -5.14
C PRO A 67 17.46 5.52 -6.07
N ARG A 68 17.04 5.19 -7.29
CA ARG A 68 17.94 4.69 -8.35
C ARG A 68 18.74 5.78 -9.04
N ASP A 69 18.69 7.01 -8.53
CA ASP A 69 19.38 8.14 -9.14
C ASP A 69 20.92 7.94 -9.08
N PRO A 70 21.63 8.08 -10.22
CA PRO A 70 23.08 7.85 -10.26
C PRO A 70 23.89 8.89 -9.48
N LYS A 71 23.28 9.98 -9.02
CA LYS A 71 23.88 11.01 -8.14
C LYS A 71 23.35 10.92 -6.71
N PHE A 72 22.64 9.86 -6.35
CA PHE A 72 22.18 9.66 -4.98
C PHE A 72 23.38 9.49 -4.03
N VAL A 73 23.41 10.31 -2.96
CA VAL A 73 24.41 10.25 -1.89
C VAL A 73 23.69 9.98 -0.58
N CYS A 74 24.10 8.93 0.14
CA CYS A 74 23.59 8.57 1.46
C CYS A 74 24.72 8.68 2.50
N PHE A 75 24.40 9.20 3.68
CA PHE A 75 25.32 9.25 4.82
C PHE A 75 24.75 8.32 5.89
N SER A 76 25.40 7.17 6.12
CA SER A 76 25.01 6.15 7.11
C SER A 76 26.11 5.94 8.14
#